data_AF-A0A822BHM1-F1
#
_entry.id   AF-A0A822BHM1-F1
#
_cell.length_a   1.000
_cell.length_b   1.000
_cell.length_c   1.000
_cell.angle_alpha   90.00
_cell.angle_beta   90.00
_cell.angle_gamma   90.00
#
_symmetry.space_group_name_H-M   'P 1'
#
loop_
_entity.id
_entity.type
_entity.pdbx_description
1 polymer ?
#
loop_
_entity_poly.entity_id
_entity_poly.type
_entity_poly.pdbx_seq_one_letter_code
_entity_poly.pdbx_strand_id
1 'polypeptide(L)'
;DDLPTLKCFSLICYDSTQGYDNLILPLLRRMSYLEELTLYLHILGGSTFISGTHLDNEILSHMPRLHTFSFYFASENAIADPDIHISNSDIEQTFTTIEHRQMACLIDYYSCRKLICRVFSLPFKFDRLENITNNIPNIVFNSVNHLKLRDKYPFKHEFFIRLARGFPFLKSLSIDTILAPNWRSHEYHRYHIDWCSIVEYPHLISLNIDSANSYYAEHFLNETKTHLPRLTELKIRYEDLEMVTKNFTRNETQRNCAKVKRLIVKHCIVYPKDVYHYFPLL
;
A
#
# COMPACT_ATOMS: atom_id res chain seq x y z
N ASP A 1 26.04 -26.13 29.35
CA ASP A 1 24.84 -25.29 29.50
C ASP A 1 24.39 -24.78 28.14
N ASP A 2 23.68 -25.61 27.39
CA ASP A 2 23.06 -25.21 26.11
C ASP A 2 21.74 -24.49 26.41
N LEU A 3 21.84 -23.18 26.66
CA LEU A 3 20.67 -22.32 26.63
C LEU A 3 20.11 -22.33 25.20
N PRO A 4 18.78 -22.50 25.02
CA PRO A 4 18.17 -22.49 23.70
C PRO A 4 18.46 -21.15 23.01
N THR A 5 19.26 -21.20 21.95
CA THR A 5 19.62 -20.02 21.16
C THR A 5 18.54 -19.78 20.12
N LEU A 6 17.96 -18.58 20.13
CA LEU A 6 16.92 -18.19 19.18
C LEU A 6 17.51 -18.17 17.75
N LYS A 7 16.98 -19.03 16.88
CA LYS A 7 17.45 -19.16 15.48
C LYS A 7 16.64 -18.33 14.49
N CYS A 8 15.37 -18.10 14.76
CA CYS A 8 14.44 -17.38 13.89
C CYS A 8 13.76 -16.25 14.67
N PHE A 9 13.67 -15.06 14.07
CA PHE A 9 12.99 -13.92 14.69
C PHE A 9 12.22 -13.12 13.64
N SER A 10 11.02 -12.65 14.02
CA SER A 10 10.19 -11.77 13.19
C SER A 10 9.74 -10.57 13.99
N LEU A 11 9.91 -9.37 13.43
CA LEU A 11 9.54 -8.12 14.09
C LEU A 11 8.83 -7.19 13.12
N ILE A 12 7.68 -6.69 13.55
CA ILE A 12 6.92 -5.61 12.91
C ILE A 12 6.92 -4.43 13.87
N CYS A 13 7.46 -3.29 13.46
CA CYS A 13 7.57 -2.12 14.33
C CYS A 13 7.22 -0.84 13.57
N TYR A 14 6.47 0.04 14.24
CA TYR A 14 6.14 1.39 13.80
C TYR A 14 6.61 2.34 14.89
N ASP A 15 7.70 3.07 14.65
CA ASP A 15 8.32 3.90 15.68
C ASP A 15 9.00 5.13 15.06
N SER A 16 9.33 6.09 15.91
CA SER A 16 10.25 7.18 15.59
C SER A 16 11.67 6.68 15.37
N THR A 17 12.52 7.51 14.75
CA THR A 17 13.97 7.23 14.65
C THR A 17 14.59 6.97 16.02
N GLN A 18 14.17 7.70 17.06
CA GLN A 18 14.66 7.48 18.42
C GLN A 18 14.34 6.08 18.95
N GLY A 19 13.15 5.55 18.66
CA GLY A 19 12.78 4.20 19.07
C GLY A 19 13.53 3.13 18.29
N TYR A 20 13.74 3.35 16.99
CA TYR A 20 14.62 2.50 16.18
C TYR A 20 16.04 2.42 16.77
N ASP A 21 16.66 3.56 17.07
CA ASP A 21 18.03 3.62 17.56
C ASP A 21 18.19 3.08 18.98
N ASN A 22 17.25 3.37 19.89
CA ASN A 22 17.40 3.04 21.31
C ASN A 22 16.80 1.68 21.69
N LEU A 23 15.84 1.15 20.93
CA LEU A 23 15.12 -0.08 21.27
C LEU A 23 15.42 -1.19 20.26
N ILE A 24 15.30 -0.90 18.98
CA ILE A 24 15.37 -1.92 17.92
C ILE A 24 16.81 -2.32 17.64
N LEU A 25 17.72 -1.37 17.41
CA LEU A 25 19.12 -1.68 17.15
C LEU A 25 19.78 -2.46 18.31
N PRO A 26 19.67 -2.05 19.59
CA PRO A 26 20.30 -2.81 20.69
C PRO A 26 19.73 -4.22 20.85
N LEU A 27 18.44 -4.43 20.58
CA LEU A 27 17.82 -5.75 20.56
C LEU A 27 18.45 -6.62 19.47
N LEU A 28 18.49 -6.11 18.23
CA LEU A 28 19.02 -6.84 17.08
C LEU A 28 20.51 -7.17 17.28
N ARG A 29 21.32 -6.24 17.77
CA ARG A 29 22.77 -6.46 18.01
C ARG A 29 23.06 -7.58 19.02
N ARG A 30 22.11 -7.90 19.91
CA ARG A 30 22.25 -8.99 20.88
C ARG A 30 21.91 -10.37 20.31
N MET A 31 21.35 -10.44 19.10
CA MET A 31 20.90 -11.68 18.46
C MET A 31 21.99 -12.27 17.52
N SER A 32 23.23 -12.38 18.01
CA SER A 32 24.38 -12.82 17.18
C SER A 32 24.30 -14.27 16.69
N TYR A 33 23.44 -15.09 17.31
CA TYR A 33 23.21 -16.49 16.96
C TYR A 33 22.06 -16.71 15.97
N LEU A 34 21.39 -15.64 15.55
CA LEU A 34 20.23 -15.72 14.67
C LEU A 34 20.64 -16.20 13.28
N GLU A 35 19.94 -17.22 12.77
CA GLU A 35 20.17 -17.80 11.45
C GLU A 35 19.18 -17.23 10.42
N GLU A 36 17.98 -16.84 10.88
CA GLU A 36 16.92 -16.28 10.06
C GLU A 36 16.26 -15.06 10.71
N LEU A 37 16.14 -13.97 9.94
CA LEU A 37 15.50 -12.73 10.39
C LEU A 37 14.49 -12.25 9.35
N THR A 38 13.26 -12.01 9.79
CA THR A 38 12.24 -11.29 9.02
C THR A 38 11.92 -9.96 9.71
N LEU A 39 12.14 -8.84 9.03
CA LEU A 39 12.10 -7.52 9.68
C LEU A 39 11.25 -6.53 8.87
N TYR A 40 10.15 -6.08 9.45
CA TYR A 40 9.31 -5.02 8.91
C TYR A 40 9.39 -3.80 9.81
N LEU A 41 10.03 -2.73 9.36
CA LEU A 41 10.12 -1.48 10.10
C LEU A 41 9.50 -0.35 9.32
N HIS A 42 8.71 0.46 10.00
CA HIS A 42 8.22 1.74 9.51
C HIS A 42 8.66 2.83 10.49
N ILE A 43 9.66 3.60 10.07
CA ILE A 43 10.26 4.69 10.84
C ILE A 43 9.57 6.00 10.47
N LEU A 44 9.03 6.69 11.47
CA LEU A 44 8.28 7.93 11.33
C LEU A 44 9.12 9.13 11.78
N GLY A 45 9.09 10.20 10.99
CA GLY A 45 9.68 11.48 11.38
C GLY A 45 11.20 11.46 11.49
N GLY A 46 11.86 10.67 10.63
CA GLY A 46 13.32 10.63 10.56
C GLY A 46 13.92 11.84 9.87
N SER A 47 15.22 12.04 10.12
CA SER A 47 16.08 12.95 9.37
C SER A 47 16.99 12.23 8.36
N THR A 48 17.08 10.90 8.42
CA THR A 48 17.94 10.08 7.58
C THR A 48 17.23 8.81 7.09
N PHE A 49 17.68 8.30 5.95
CA PHE A 49 17.25 7.02 5.40
C PHE A 49 18.13 5.89 5.94
N ILE A 50 17.57 4.70 6.07
CA ILE A 50 18.37 3.48 6.23
C ILE A 50 19.09 3.22 4.91
N SER A 51 20.39 3.51 4.86
CA SER A 51 21.26 3.19 3.74
C SER A 51 21.78 1.75 3.84
N GLY A 52 22.35 1.23 2.76
CA GLY A 52 22.99 -0.08 2.80
C GLY A 52 24.19 -0.12 3.76
N THR A 53 24.99 0.93 3.82
CA THR A 53 26.08 1.06 4.82
C THR A 53 25.55 1.02 6.26
N HIS A 54 24.44 1.70 6.54
CA HIS A 54 23.82 1.64 7.86
C HIS A 54 23.33 0.23 8.18
N LEU A 55 22.66 -0.43 7.24
CA LEU A 55 22.20 -1.81 7.40
C LEU A 55 23.36 -2.76 7.70
N ASP A 56 24.45 -2.64 6.95
CA ASP A 56 25.63 -3.48 7.11
C ASP A 56 26.30 -3.28 8.47
N ASN A 57 26.59 -2.02 8.82
CA ASN A 57 27.26 -1.67 10.06
C ASN A 57 26.41 -1.99 11.31
N GLU A 58 25.13 -1.66 11.29
CA GLU A 58 24.30 -1.63 12.51
C GLU A 58 23.53 -2.92 12.77
N ILE A 59 23.33 -3.76 11.74
CA ILE A 59 22.56 -5.01 11.84
C ILE A 59 23.41 -6.19 11.40
N LEU A 60 23.93 -6.19 10.16
CA LEU A 60 24.53 -7.40 9.58
C LEU A 60 25.87 -7.76 10.22
N SER A 61 26.72 -6.78 10.50
CA SER A 61 28.01 -6.98 11.17
C SER A 61 27.88 -7.66 12.54
N HIS A 62 26.73 -7.49 13.20
CA HIS A 62 26.42 -8.04 14.52
C HIS A 62 25.74 -9.41 14.47
N MET A 63 25.37 -9.89 13.28
CA MET A 63 24.68 -11.17 13.07
C MET A 63 25.45 -12.08 12.10
N PRO A 64 26.66 -12.56 12.48
CA PRO A 64 27.52 -13.32 11.59
C PRO A 64 26.95 -14.68 11.15
N ARG A 65 25.92 -15.18 11.86
CA ARG A 65 25.23 -16.44 11.53
C ARG A 65 24.00 -16.25 10.65
N LEU A 66 23.67 -15.03 10.27
CA LEU A 66 22.44 -14.74 9.54
C LEU A 66 22.56 -15.19 8.08
N HIS A 67 21.89 -16.30 7.76
CA HIS A 67 21.87 -16.87 6.41
C HIS A 67 20.66 -16.38 5.62
N THR A 68 19.52 -16.21 6.28
CA THR A 68 18.29 -15.72 5.66
C THR A 68 17.88 -14.39 6.25
N PHE A 69 17.84 -13.35 5.43
CA PHE A 69 17.33 -12.05 5.83
C PHE A 69 16.27 -11.55 4.86
N SER A 70 15.06 -11.35 5.36
CA SER A 70 13.95 -10.76 4.60
C SER A 70 13.52 -9.49 5.30
N PHE A 71 13.52 -8.37 4.59
CA PHE A 71 13.28 -7.08 5.23
C PHE A 71 12.40 -6.15 4.39
N TYR A 72 11.72 -5.26 5.09
CA TYR A 72 11.03 -4.09 4.57
C TYR A 72 11.30 -2.95 5.53
N PHE A 73 11.88 -1.88 5.01
CA PHE A 73 12.12 -0.64 5.74
C PHE A 73 11.41 0.49 5.03
N ALA A 74 10.50 1.15 5.72
CA ALA A 74 9.89 2.40 5.29
C ALA A 74 10.42 3.51 6.20
N SER A 75 11.01 4.56 5.63
CA SER A 75 11.48 5.74 6.38
C SER A 75 10.78 6.99 5.87
N GLU A 76 9.92 7.57 6.71
CA GLU A 76 9.28 8.85 6.44
C GLU A 76 10.19 9.99 6.89
N ASN A 77 10.62 10.80 5.93
CA ASN A 77 11.58 11.87 6.17
C ASN A 77 11.01 13.22 5.72
N ALA A 78 11.33 14.25 6.49
CA ALA A 78 11.11 15.62 6.09
C ALA A 78 12.30 16.11 5.24
N ILE A 79 12.03 16.69 4.08
CA ILE A 79 13.07 17.29 3.24
C ILE A 79 13.23 18.74 3.68
N ALA A 80 14.44 19.08 4.14
CA ALA A 80 14.78 20.43 4.56
C ALA A 80 14.82 21.41 3.36
N ASP A 81 15.37 20.95 2.24
CA ASP A 81 15.52 21.72 1.00
C ASP A 81 14.64 21.12 -0.12
N PRO A 82 13.59 21.82 -0.59
CA PRO A 82 12.69 21.32 -1.62
C PRO A 82 13.36 21.09 -2.99
N ASP A 83 14.56 21.62 -3.21
CA ASP A 83 15.32 21.43 -4.47
C ASP A 83 16.07 20.09 -4.49
N ILE A 84 16.21 19.42 -3.33
CA ILE A 84 16.82 18.09 -3.26
C ILE A 84 15.79 17.04 -3.67
N HIS A 85 16.03 16.43 -4.83
CA HIS A 85 15.24 15.30 -5.32
C HIS A 85 16.06 14.01 -5.28
N ILE A 86 15.73 13.13 -4.35
CA ILE A 86 16.30 11.78 -4.23
C ILE A 86 15.56 10.84 -5.18
N SER A 87 16.32 10.12 -6.00
CA SER A 87 15.83 9.10 -6.92
C SER A 87 15.99 7.69 -6.33
N ASN A 88 15.28 6.71 -6.90
CA ASN A 88 15.44 5.31 -6.50
C ASN A 88 16.89 4.84 -6.70
N SER A 89 17.55 5.27 -7.78
CA SER A 89 18.94 4.92 -8.07
C SER A 89 19.92 5.43 -7.02
N ASP A 90 19.67 6.62 -6.44
CA ASP A 90 20.54 7.17 -5.39
C ASP A 90 20.51 6.27 -4.14
N ILE A 91 19.33 5.77 -3.78
CA ILE A 91 19.19 4.84 -2.66
C ILE A 91 19.80 3.48 -3.00
N GLU A 92 19.49 2.93 -4.19
CA GLU A 92 20.00 1.65 -4.64
C GLU A 92 21.53 1.60 -4.63
N GLN A 93 22.18 2.70 -5.00
CA GLN A 93 23.65 2.81 -4.98
C GLN A 93 24.25 2.58 -3.58
N THR A 94 23.52 2.94 -2.51
CA THR A 94 24.01 2.75 -1.13
C THR A 94 24.06 1.30 -0.66
N PHE A 95 23.41 0.39 -1.38
CA PHE A 95 23.34 -1.04 -1.07
C PHE A 95 24.22 -1.91 -1.98
N THR A 96 25.01 -1.29 -2.86
CA THR A 96 25.90 -2.00 -3.79
C THR A 96 26.95 -2.86 -3.09
N THR A 97 27.29 -2.53 -1.84
CA THR A 97 28.26 -3.28 -1.03
C THR A 97 27.65 -4.51 -0.35
N ILE A 98 26.33 -4.65 -0.32
CA ILE A 98 25.67 -5.80 0.30
C ILE A 98 25.60 -6.91 -0.76
N GLU A 99 26.70 -7.67 -0.87
CA GLU A 99 26.81 -8.77 -1.81
C GLU A 99 25.65 -9.78 -1.62
N HIS A 100 25.17 -10.33 -2.75
CA HIS A 100 24.20 -11.43 -2.81
C HIS A 100 22.76 -11.16 -2.33
N ARG A 101 22.34 -9.91 -2.12
CA ARG A 101 20.94 -9.61 -1.72
C ARG A 101 20.19 -8.84 -2.79
N GLN A 102 19.24 -9.52 -3.45
CA GLN A 102 18.29 -8.86 -4.33
C GLN A 102 17.37 -7.98 -3.49
N MET A 103 17.27 -6.71 -3.84
CA MET A 103 16.40 -5.75 -3.19
C MET A 103 15.79 -4.79 -4.21
N ALA A 104 14.77 -4.07 -3.79
CA ALA A 104 14.20 -2.96 -4.56
C ALA A 104 13.93 -1.76 -3.65
N CYS A 105 13.86 -0.59 -4.28
CA CYS A 105 13.56 0.67 -3.61
C CYS A 105 12.31 1.33 -4.20
N LEU A 106 11.52 2.00 -3.35
CA LEU A 106 10.42 2.87 -3.75
C LEU A 106 10.43 4.18 -2.98
N ILE A 107 10.56 5.29 -3.72
CA ILE A 107 10.41 6.64 -3.18
C ILE A 107 9.09 7.24 -3.62
N ASP A 108 8.30 7.70 -2.65
CA ASP A 108 7.08 8.47 -2.88
C ASP A 108 7.15 9.83 -2.20
N TYR A 109 6.85 10.88 -2.96
CA TYR A 109 6.76 12.27 -2.48
C TYR A 109 5.30 12.65 -2.24
N TYR A 110 4.85 12.60 -0.99
CA TYR A 110 3.45 12.88 -0.64
C TYR A 110 3.19 14.35 -0.27
N SER A 111 4.22 15.16 -0.05
CA SER A 111 4.12 16.63 -0.02
C SER A 111 5.44 17.27 -0.49
N CYS A 112 5.48 18.59 -0.69
CA CYS A 112 6.71 19.29 -1.09
C CYS A 112 7.88 19.16 -0.10
N ARG A 113 7.62 18.72 1.13
CA ARG A 113 8.64 18.57 2.18
C ARG A 113 8.60 17.22 2.88
N LYS A 114 7.89 16.23 2.33
CA LYS A 114 7.84 14.90 2.94
C LYS A 114 7.89 13.82 1.89
N LEU A 115 8.77 12.87 2.13
CA LEU A 115 8.92 11.69 1.32
C LEU A 115 8.92 10.44 2.20
N ILE A 116 8.54 9.33 1.61
CA ILE A 116 8.72 8.00 2.19
C ILE A 116 9.64 7.21 1.26
N CYS A 117 10.77 6.77 1.79
CA CYS A 117 11.68 5.86 1.12
C CYS A 117 11.42 4.46 1.65
N ARG A 118 11.25 3.50 0.75
CA ARG A 118 11.06 2.10 1.09
C ARG A 118 12.17 1.28 0.47
N VAL A 119 12.80 0.43 1.27
CA VAL A 119 13.78 -0.54 0.78
C VAL A 119 13.38 -1.91 1.29
N PHE A 120 13.39 -2.91 0.41
CA PHE A 120 12.97 -4.26 0.77
C PHE A 120 13.67 -5.34 -0.01
N SER A 121 13.81 -6.52 0.61
CA SER A 121 14.37 -7.72 -0.02
C SER A 121 13.41 -8.33 -1.05
N LEU A 122 13.98 -8.94 -2.09
CA LEU A 122 13.26 -9.77 -3.06
C LEU A 122 13.57 -11.26 -2.85
N PRO A 123 12.58 -12.17 -3.08
CA PRO A 123 11.16 -11.87 -3.33
C PRO A 123 10.48 -11.25 -2.10
N PHE A 124 9.46 -10.42 -2.32
CA PHE A 124 8.73 -9.74 -1.24
C PHE A 124 7.90 -10.74 -0.43
N LYS A 125 8.12 -10.82 0.89
CA LYS A 125 7.50 -11.83 1.77
C LYS A 125 6.38 -11.31 2.68
N PHE A 126 6.17 -10.00 2.74
CA PHE A 126 5.18 -9.42 3.65
C PHE A 126 3.79 -9.41 3.03
N ASP A 127 2.77 -9.48 3.87
CA ASP A 127 1.36 -9.52 3.45
C ASP A 127 0.75 -8.13 3.26
N ARG A 128 1.44 -7.10 3.74
CA ARG A 128 1.00 -5.71 3.70
C ARG A 128 1.99 -4.82 2.95
N LEU A 129 1.42 -3.87 2.21
CA LEU A 129 2.17 -2.76 1.64
C LEU A 129 1.32 -1.49 1.74
N GLU A 130 1.88 -0.42 2.31
CA GLU A 130 1.09 0.76 2.69
C GLU A 130 1.68 2.07 2.17
N ASN A 131 0.77 3.02 1.98
CA ASN A 131 1.02 4.41 1.59
C ASN A 131 1.71 4.58 0.22
N ILE A 132 1.48 3.65 -0.70
CA ILE A 132 2.08 3.66 -2.04
C ILE A 132 1.35 4.64 -2.94
N THR A 133 2.07 5.39 -3.78
CA THR A 133 1.46 6.32 -4.74
C THR A 133 1.46 5.75 -6.16
N ASN A 134 1.66 6.59 -7.18
CA ASN A 134 1.67 6.22 -8.59
C ASN A 134 2.89 5.38 -9.00
N ASN A 135 3.90 5.28 -8.12
CA ASN A 135 5.23 4.73 -8.41
C ASN A 135 5.33 3.23 -8.05
N ILE A 136 4.39 2.40 -8.50
CA ILE A 136 4.48 0.95 -8.31
C ILE A 136 5.53 0.38 -9.30
N PRO A 137 6.53 -0.38 -8.82
CA PRO A 137 7.56 -0.95 -9.68
C PRO A 137 6.97 -2.12 -10.46
N ASN A 138 7.66 -2.53 -11.54
CA ASN A 138 7.27 -3.73 -12.30
C ASN A 138 7.70 -5.02 -11.58
N ILE A 139 7.18 -5.22 -10.36
CA ILE A 139 7.45 -6.36 -9.48
C ILE A 139 6.11 -7.02 -9.15
N VAL A 140 6.07 -8.35 -9.12
CA VAL A 140 4.89 -9.11 -8.68
C VAL A 140 5.00 -9.41 -7.19
N PHE A 141 4.09 -8.84 -6.41
CA PHE A 141 4.00 -8.97 -4.96
C PHE A 141 3.03 -10.10 -4.59
N ASN A 142 3.45 -11.36 -4.80
CA ASN A 142 2.62 -12.53 -4.53
C ASN A 142 2.16 -12.67 -3.06
N SER A 143 2.96 -12.18 -2.12
CA SER A 143 2.64 -12.29 -0.69
C SER A 143 1.64 -11.22 -0.23
N VAL A 144 1.56 -10.08 -0.94
CA VAL A 144 0.76 -8.93 -0.50
C VAL A 144 -0.72 -9.19 -0.75
N ASN A 145 -1.49 -9.15 0.33
CA ASN A 145 -2.94 -9.28 0.31
C ASN A 145 -3.67 -8.07 0.93
N HIS A 146 -2.97 -7.15 1.60
CA HIS A 146 -3.49 -5.85 2.01
C HIS A 146 -2.66 -4.72 1.39
N LEU A 147 -3.31 -3.85 0.62
CA LEU A 147 -2.69 -2.70 -0.02
C LEU A 147 -3.38 -1.41 0.39
N LYS A 148 -2.58 -0.44 0.83
CA LYS A 148 -3.06 0.92 1.07
C LYS A 148 -2.38 1.89 0.11
N LEU A 149 -3.17 2.51 -0.77
CA LEU A 149 -2.74 3.51 -1.73
C LEU A 149 -3.01 4.91 -1.22
N ARG A 150 -2.14 5.84 -1.63
CA ARG A 150 -2.31 7.27 -1.41
C ARG A 150 -2.32 8.01 -2.74
N ASP A 151 -3.45 8.62 -3.04
CA ASP A 151 -3.66 9.42 -4.24
C ASP A 151 -3.20 10.86 -3.99
N LYS A 152 -2.07 11.23 -4.59
CA LYS A 152 -1.65 12.64 -4.76
C LYS A 152 -2.15 13.23 -6.07
N TYR A 153 -2.15 12.41 -7.12
CA TYR A 153 -2.66 12.72 -8.45
C TYR A 153 -3.50 11.54 -8.91
N PRO A 154 -4.70 11.80 -9.48
CA PRO A 154 -5.63 10.76 -9.85
C PRO A 154 -5.00 9.56 -10.57
N PHE A 155 -5.25 8.35 -10.05
CA PHE A 155 -4.78 7.13 -10.73
C PHE A 155 -5.50 6.97 -12.07
N LYS A 156 -4.73 6.83 -13.15
CA LYS A 156 -5.25 6.51 -14.48
C LYS A 156 -5.69 5.05 -14.56
N HIS A 157 -6.53 4.70 -15.55
CA HIS A 157 -6.97 3.31 -15.77
C HIS A 157 -5.80 2.31 -15.86
N GLU A 158 -4.74 2.66 -16.60
CA GLU A 158 -3.53 1.85 -16.75
C GLU A 158 -2.83 1.53 -15.42
N PHE A 159 -2.97 2.40 -14.42
CA PHE A 159 -2.44 2.13 -13.09
C PHE A 159 -3.18 0.94 -12.45
N PHE A 160 -4.50 0.84 -12.59
CA PHE A 160 -5.28 -0.27 -12.06
C PHE A 160 -5.00 -1.60 -12.78
N ILE A 161 -4.69 -1.56 -14.08
CA ILE A 161 -4.19 -2.75 -14.80
C ILE A 161 -2.86 -3.21 -14.20
N ARG A 162 -1.93 -2.28 -13.95
CA ARG A 162 -0.65 -2.60 -13.29
C ARG A 162 -0.85 -3.09 -11.85
N LEU A 163 -1.81 -2.52 -11.13
CA LEU A 163 -2.19 -2.92 -9.78
C LEU A 163 -2.65 -4.39 -9.74
N ALA A 164 -3.60 -4.75 -10.60
CA ALA A 164 -4.11 -6.12 -10.67
C ALA A 164 -3.01 -7.14 -11.02
N ARG A 165 -2.08 -6.78 -11.93
CA ARG A 165 -0.93 -7.62 -12.30
C ARG A 165 0.12 -7.73 -11.19
N GLY A 166 0.42 -6.61 -10.52
CA GLY A 166 1.42 -6.54 -9.45
C GLY A 166 0.95 -7.21 -8.16
N PHE A 167 -0.35 -7.26 -7.89
CA PHE A 167 -0.94 -7.77 -6.65
C PHE A 167 -2.01 -8.84 -6.93
N PRO A 168 -1.62 -10.01 -7.49
CA PRO A 168 -2.57 -11.00 -7.97
C PRO A 168 -3.48 -11.58 -6.87
N PHE A 169 -3.04 -11.58 -5.61
CA PHE A 169 -3.78 -12.14 -4.47
C PHE A 169 -4.35 -11.06 -3.53
N LEU A 170 -4.55 -9.85 -4.03
CA LEU A 170 -5.05 -8.73 -3.24
C LEU A 170 -6.44 -9.02 -2.64
N LYS A 171 -6.55 -8.97 -1.31
CA LYS A 171 -7.80 -9.19 -0.55
C LYS A 171 -8.40 -7.91 -0.01
N SER A 172 -7.58 -6.93 0.33
CA SER A 172 -8.03 -5.65 0.89
C SER A 172 -7.33 -4.50 0.20
N LEU A 173 -8.11 -3.56 -0.32
CA LEU A 173 -7.62 -2.34 -0.96
C LEU A 173 -8.21 -1.11 -0.25
N SER A 174 -7.34 -0.22 0.20
CA SER A 174 -7.72 1.09 0.73
C SER A 174 -7.09 2.18 -0.13
N ILE A 175 -7.87 3.18 -0.52
CA ILE A 175 -7.38 4.35 -1.26
C ILE A 175 -7.74 5.61 -0.47
N ASP A 176 -6.74 6.41 -0.14
CA ASP A 176 -6.92 7.70 0.52
C ASP A 176 -6.38 8.81 -0.41
N THR A 177 -7.13 9.90 -0.59
CA THR A 177 -6.64 11.07 -1.34
C THR A 177 -5.94 12.05 -0.40
N ILE A 178 -4.71 12.46 -0.75
CA ILE A 178 -3.83 13.22 0.13
C ILE A 178 -4.26 14.67 0.26
N LEU A 179 -4.72 15.37 -0.80
CA LEU A 179 -5.20 16.77 -0.76
C LEU A 179 -5.55 17.25 -2.19
N ALA A 180 -6.84 17.44 -2.49
CA ALA A 180 -7.32 18.47 -3.43
C ALA A 180 -8.86 18.59 -3.35
N PRO A 181 -9.42 19.44 -2.46
CA PRO A 181 -10.85 19.74 -2.45
C PRO A 181 -11.33 20.48 -3.71
N ASN A 182 -10.39 20.96 -4.55
CA ASN A 182 -10.67 21.82 -5.70
C ASN A 182 -10.54 21.13 -7.06
N TRP A 183 -10.24 19.83 -7.10
CA TRP A 183 -10.27 19.09 -8.38
C TRP A 183 -11.73 18.86 -8.77
N ARG A 184 -12.32 19.84 -9.46
CA ARG A 184 -13.67 19.72 -9.99
C ARG A 184 -13.69 18.52 -10.93
N SER A 185 -14.69 17.66 -10.76
CA SER A 185 -15.02 16.47 -11.56
C SER A 185 -14.94 16.62 -13.10
N HIS A 186 -14.87 17.86 -13.60
CA HIS A 186 -14.97 18.22 -15.00
C HIS A 186 -13.76 17.80 -15.85
N GLU A 187 -12.56 17.63 -15.28
CA GLU A 187 -11.40 17.19 -16.07
C GLU A 187 -11.37 15.68 -16.33
N TYR A 188 -12.01 14.85 -15.48
CA TYR A 188 -12.06 13.40 -15.72
C TYR A 188 -13.03 13.02 -16.84
N HIS A 189 -14.07 13.83 -17.07
CA HIS A 189 -14.98 13.65 -18.21
C HIS A 189 -14.30 13.86 -19.58
N ARG A 190 -13.10 14.44 -19.63
CA ARG A 190 -12.30 14.49 -20.87
C ARG A 190 -11.46 13.23 -21.13
N TYR A 191 -11.36 12.33 -20.16
CA TYR A 191 -10.62 11.06 -20.29
C TYR A 191 -11.53 9.85 -20.46
N HIS A 192 -12.71 10.03 -21.08
CA HIS A 192 -13.48 8.94 -21.71
C HIS A 192 -12.73 8.38 -22.94
N ILE A 193 -11.45 8.05 -22.78
CA ILE A 193 -10.69 7.21 -23.69
C ILE A 193 -11.27 5.81 -23.55
N ASP A 194 -11.60 5.17 -24.66
CA ASP A 194 -12.09 3.79 -24.71
C ASP A 194 -11.34 2.90 -23.71
N TRP A 195 -12.06 2.40 -22.72
CA TRP A 195 -11.51 1.54 -21.69
C TRP A 195 -11.27 0.18 -22.34
N CYS A 196 -10.06 -0.04 -22.88
CA CYS A 196 -9.78 -1.21 -23.71
C CYS A 196 -9.84 -2.56 -22.96
N SER A 197 -9.91 -2.56 -21.62
CA SER A 197 -10.02 -3.80 -20.82
C SER A 197 -10.66 -3.58 -19.46
N ILE A 198 -11.53 -4.52 -19.08
CA ILE A 198 -12.06 -4.66 -17.72
C ILE A 198 -10.93 -5.16 -16.82
N VAL A 199 -10.72 -4.50 -15.68
CA VAL A 199 -9.75 -4.93 -14.67
C VAL A 199 -10.42 -5.91 -13.72
N GLU A 200 -9.78 -7.05 -13.45
CA GLU A 200 -10.32 -8.04 -12.53
C GLU A 200 -9.51 -8.10 -11.24
N TYR A 201 -10.20 -8.07 -10.10
CA TYR A 201 -9.62 -8.34 -8.79
C TYR A 201 -10.28 -9.58 -8.18
N PRO A 202 -9.84 -10.79 -8.56
CA PRO A 202 -10.57 -12.03 -8.28
C PRO A 202 -10.61 -12.39 -6.79
N HIS A 203 -9.69 -11.82 -6.00
CA HIS A 203 -9.53 -12.09 -4.57
C HIS A 203 -9.94 -10.92 -3.67
N LEU A 204 -10.38 -9.78 -4.22
CA LEU A 204 -10.69 -8.60 -3.42
C LEU A 204 -11.98 -8.80 -2.63
N ILE A 205 -11.86 -8.74 -1.31
CA ILE A 205 -12.92 -8.96 -0.32
C ILE A 205 -13.36 -7.63 0.30
N SER A 206 -12.40 -6.74 0.55
CA SER A 206 -12.60 -5.45 1.21
C SER A 206 -12.11 -4.30 0.32
N LEU A 207 -12.99 -3.32 0.08
CA LEU A 207 -12.67 -2.08 -0.61
C LEU A 207 -13.01 -0.89 0.28
N ASN A 208 -12.02 -0.05 0.57
CA ASN A 208 -12.19 1.21 1.29
C ASN A 208 -11.79 2.39 0.41
N ILE A 209 -12.79 3.18 0.01
CA ILE A 209 -12.65 4.40 -0.80
C ILE A 209 -13.39 5.60 -0.18
N ASP A 210 -13.73 5.53 1.11
CA ASP A 210 -14.44 6.59 1.85
C ASP A 210 -13.65 7.91 1.95
N SER A 211 -12.31 7.84 1.89
CA SER A 211 -11.44 9.03 1.88
C SER A 211 -10.82 9.28 0.51
N ALA A 212 -11.35 8.64 -0.53
CA ALA A 212 -10.85 8.72 -1.89
C ALA A 212 -11.69 9.68 -2.74
N ASN A 213 -11.17 10.05 -3.92
CA ASN A 213 -11.93 10.78 -4.90
C ASN A 213 -13.12 9.96 -5.44
N SER A 214 -14.24 10.63 -5.70
CA SER A 214 -15.50 10.01 -6.11
C SER A 214 -15.43 9.20 -7.41
N TYR A 215 -14.51 9.51 -8.33
CA TYR A 215 -14.38 8.72 -9.56
C TYR A 215 -13.84 7.30 -9.32
N TYR A 216 -13.21 7.04 -8.16
CA TYR A 216 -12.83 5.67 -7.81
C TYR A 216 -14.05 4.79 -7.57
N ALA A 217 -15.15 5.37 -7.07
CA ALA A 217 -16.42 4.65 -6.98
C ALA A 217 -16.88 4.21 -8.37
N GLU A 218 -16.82 5.11 -9.36
CA GLU A 218 -17.12 4.79 -10.77
C GLU A 218 -16.15 3.76 -11.37
N HIS A 219 -14.86 3.81 -11.04
CA HIS A 219 -13.89 2.81 -11.52
C HIS A 219 -14.18 1.41 -10.96
N PHE A 220 -14.38 1.29 -9.65
CA PHE A 220 -14.49 0.00 -8.98
C PHE A 220 -15.89 -0.60 -9.01
N LEU A 221 -16.94 0.20 -8.88
CA LEU A 221 -18.30 -0.33 -8.77
C LEU A 221 -18.94 -0.59 -10.13
N ASN A 222 -18.52 0.09 -11.19
CA ASN A 222 -19.02 -0.17 -12.54
C ASN A 222 -18.41 -1.45 -13.13
N GLU A 223 -19.26 -2.43 -13.42
CA GLU A 223 -18.82 -3.74 -13.94
C GLU A 223 -18.19 -3.68 -15.33
N THR A 224 -18.47 -2.63 -16.12
CA THR A 224 -17.84 -2.44 -17.43
C THR A 224 -16.39 -1.95 -17.32
N LYS A 225 -15.94 -1.65 -16.10
CA LYS A 225 -14.61 -1.12 -15.78
C LYS A 225 -13.82 -2.08 -14.91
N THR A 226 -14.47 -2.62 -13.89
CA THR A 226 -13.83 -3.50 -12.91
C THR A 226 -14.76 -4.65 -12.54
N HIS A 227 -14.21 -5.87 -12.45
CA HIS A 227 -14.92 -7.04 -11.95
C HIS A 227 -14.44 -7.41 -10.54
N LEU A 228 -15.37 -7.44 -9.57
CA LEU A 228 -15.12 -7.68 -8.16
C LEU A 228 -15.91 -8.90 -7.63
N PRO A 229 -15.62 -10.13 -8.10
CA PRO A 229 -16.47 -11.30 -7.85
C PRO A 229 -16.56 -11.73 -6.38
N ARG A 230 -15.69 -11.23 -5.50
CA ARG A 230 -15.60 -11.61 -4.07
C ARG A 230 -15.79 -10.44 -3.11
N LEU A 231 -16.19 -9.26 -3.58
CA LEU A 231 -16.38 -8.10 -2.71
C LEU A 231 -17.49 -8.38 -1.70
N THR A 232 -17.15 -8.34 -0.40
CA THR A 232 -18.11 -8.51 0.69
C THR A 232 -18.15 -7.33 1.65
N GLU A 233 -17.09 -6.53 1.72
CA GLU A 233 -17.01 -5.32 2.55
C GLU A 233 -16.72 -4.10 1.67
N LEU A 234 -17.58 -3.10 1.75
CA LEU A 234 -17.44 -1.83 1.04
C LEU A 234 -17.52 -0.68 2.04
N LYS A 235 -16.49 0.16 2.04
CA LYS A 235 -16.48 1.43 2.77
C LYS A 235 -16.36 2.58 1.80
N ILE A 236 -17.37 3.45 1.76
CA ILE A 236 -17.55 4.49 0.74
C ILE A 236 -18.35 5.67 1.34
N ARG A 237 -18.21 6.88 0.79
CA ARG A 237 -19.10 7.99 1.13
C ARG A 237 -20.49 7.76 0.54
N TYR A 238 -21.54 8.11 1.27
CA TYR A 238 -22.90 7.87 0.81
C TYR A 238 -23.19 8.62 -0.50
N GLU A 239 -22.71 9.86 -0.61
CA GLU A 239 -22.91 10.72 -1.78
C GLU A 239 -22.24 10.15 -3.04
N ASP A 240 -21.04 9.57 -2.89
CA ASP A 240 -20.34 8.92 -4.00
C ASP A 240 -21.09 7.66 -4.46
N LEU A 241 -21.63 6.90 -3.50
CA LEU A 241 -22.43 5.70 -3.78
C LEU A 241 -23.74 6.05 -4.48
N GLU A 242 -24.44 7.07 -4.01
CA GLU A 242 -25.66 7.58 -4.63
C GLU A 242 -25.38 8.08 -6.07
N MET A 243 -24.30 8.85 -6.24
CA MET A 243 -23.90 9.37 -7.56
C MET A 243 -23.58 8.24 -8.56
N VAL A 244 -22.72 7.28 -8.18
CA VAL A 244 -22.26 6.23 -9.10
C VAL A 244 -23.38 5.27 -9.48
N THR A 245 -24.28 4.97 -8.54
CA THR A 245 -25.45 4.12 -8.75
C THR A 245 -26.62 4.85 -9.41
N LYS A 246 -26.51 6.17 -9.65
CA LYS A 246 -27.60 7.06 -10.08
C LYS A 246 -28.84 6.88 -9.20
N ASN A 247 -28.69 7.12 -7.90
CA ASN A 247 -29.73 6.91 -6.89
C ASN A 247 -30.24 5.46 -6.91
N PHE A 248 -29.35 4.48 -6.98
CA PHE A 248 -29.69 3.05 -6.99
C PHE A 248 -30.60 2.66 -8.18
N THR A 249 -30.34 3.20 -9.38
CA THR A 249 -31.06 2.83 -10.62
C THR A 249 -30.17 2.29 -11.73
N ARG A 250 -28.85 2.41 -11.61
CA ARG A 250 -27.85 1.95 -12.58
C ARG A 250 -27.39 0.49 -12.42
N ASN A 251 -27.94 -0.39 -13.25
CA ASN A 251 -27.67 -1.83 -13.26
C ASN A 251 -26.19 -2.22 -13.37
N GLU A 252 -25.36 -1.47 -14.11
CA GLU A 252 -23.94 -1.79 -14.28
C GLU A 252 -23.14 -1.75 -12.97
N THR A 253 -23.68 -1.08 -11.94
CA THR A 253 -23.05 -1.03 -10.61
C THR A 253 -23.57 -2.10 -9.66
N GLN A 254 -24.72 -2.71 -9.99
CA GLN A 254 -25.40 -3.66 -9.11
C GLN A 254 -24.60 -4.95 -8.94
N ARG A 255 -23.96 -5.47 -10.00
CA ARG A 255 -23.27 -6.77 -9.94
C ARG A 255 -22.10 -6.80 -8.96
N ASN A 256 -21.28 -5.75 -8.93
CA ASN A 256 -20.17 -5.64 -7.98
C ASN A 256 -20.66 -5.42 -6.54
N CYS A 257 -21.84 -4.82 -6.36
CA CYS A 257 -22.43 -4.58 -5.03
C CYS A 257 -23.22 -5.78 -4.49
N ALA A 258 -23.72 -6.67 -5.35
CA ALA A 258 -24.67 -7.72 -4.98
C ALA A 258 -24.18 -8.70 -3.89
N LYS A 259 -22.86 -8.86 -3.73
CA LYS A 259 -22.25 -9.76 -2.73
C LYS A 259 -21.79 -9.05 -1.45
N VAL A 260 -21.95 -7.73 -1.38
CA VAL A 260 -21.56 -6.94 -0.21
C VAL A 260 -22.49 -7.25 0.95
N LYS A 261 -21.88 -7.69 2.06
CA LYS A 261 -22.52 -8.04 3.35
C LYS A 261 -22.30 -6.97 4.41
N ARG A 262 -21.31 -6.10 4.19
CA ARG A 262 -20.94 -5.03 5.12
C ARG A 262 -20.72 -3.76 4.33
N LEU A 263 -21.69 -2.86 4.40
CA LEU A 263 -21.62 -1.51 3.85
C LEU A 263 -21.35 -0.53 4.99
N ILE A 264 -20.23 0.18 4.90
CA ILE A 264 -19.85 1.23 5.86
C ILE A 264 -19.90 2.55 5.12
N VAL A 265 -20.94 3.33 5.41
CA VAL A 265 -21.06 4.72 4.94
C VAL A 265 -20.96 5.67 6.12
N LYS A 266 -20.23 6.77 5.96
CA LYS A 266 -20.26 7.87 6.93
C LYS A 266 -21.52 8.70 6.72
N HIS A 267 -22.05 9.27 7.81
CA HIS A 267 -23.15 10.25 7.80
C HIS A 267 -24.53 9.77 7.32
N CYS A 268 -24.74 8.46 7.14
CA CYS A 268 -26.08 7.89 6.88
C CYS A 268 -26.58 7.15 8.14
N ILE A 269 -27.77 7.51 8.62
CA ILE A 269 -28.38 6.90 9.81
C ILE A 269 -29.39 5.81 9.41
N VAL A 270 -30.02 5.93 8.23
CA VAL A 270 -31.04 4.99 7.72
C VAL A 270 -30.90 4.88 6.19
N TYR A 271 -30.82 3.65 5.69
CA TYR A 271 -30.75 3.38 4.26
C TYR A 271 -32.14 3.48 3.59
N PRO A 272 -32.25 4.15 2.42
CA PRO A 272 -33.44 4.02 1.57
C PRO A 272 -33.73 2.56 1.20
N LYS A 273 -34.99 2.24 0.92
CA LYS A 273 -35.39 0.87 0.54
C LYS A 273 -34.65 0.36 -0.70
N ASP A 274 -34.34 1.24 -1.64
CA ASP A 274 -33.66 0.90 -2.89
C ASP A 274 -32.22 0.42 -2.68
N VAL A 275 -31.59 0.79 -1.56
CA VAL A 275 -30.26 0.29 -1.18
C VAL A 275 -30.29 -1.23 -1.05
N TYR A 276 -31.33 -1.80 -0.44
CA TYR A 276 -31.45 -3.25 -0.26
C TYR A 276 -31.59 -4.01 -1.59
N HIS A 277 -32.01 -3.33 -2.67
CA HIS A 277 -32.01 -3.94 -4.00
C HIS A 277 -30.60 -4.02 -4.62
N TYR A 278 -29.72 -3.08 -4.26
CA TYR A 278 -28.30 -3.08 -4.67
C TYR A 278 -27.43 -3.97 -3.79
N PHE A 279 -27.84 -4.11 -2.54
CA PHE A 279 -27.11 -4.78 -1.49
C PHE A 279 -28.00 -5.82 -0.80
N PRO A 280 -28.41 -6.90 -1.50
CA PRO A 280 -29.39 -7.87 -1.01
C PRO A 280 -28.90 -8.71 0.18
N LEU A 281 -27.63 -8.60 0.57
CA LEU A 281 -27.02 -9.34 1.68
C LEU A 281 -26.71 -8.48 2.92
N LEU A 282 -27.15 -7.21 2.95
CA LEU A 282 -27.11 -6.33 4.15
C LEU A 282 -28.24 -6.67 5.11
#